data_AF-A0A3S4ETF9-F1
#
_entry.id   AF-A0A3S4ETF9-F1
#
_cell.length_a   1.000
_cell.length_b   1.000
_cell.length_c   1.000
_cell.angle_alpha   90.00
_cell.angle_beta   90.00
_cell.angle_gamma   90.00
#
_symmetry.space_group_name_H-M   'P 1'
#
loop_
_entity.id
_entity.type
_entity.pdbx_description
1 polymer ?
#
loop_
_entity_poly.entity_id
_entity_poly.type
_entity_poly.pdbx_seq_one_letter_code
_entity_poly.pdbx_strand_id
1 'polypeptide(L)'
;MTTDSQTCELCGAKALVKTIQTEQFPYGSGDDAVILTANVPVWSCIKCGESFTGGEAEDLRHEAVCLHLGRLAPKEVWAIRDSYGLTQEQFAELTGFGVASIKRWESAHQIQNLSADRYLRLLRMPQNFRFIQLLNDGMPPLEPSFRTPLSERAISDAKIFRLRRNLEAVA
;
A
#
# COMPACT_ATOMS: atom_id res chain seq x y z
N MET A 1 -1.66 17.00 -19.10
CA MET A 1 -2.26 17.31 -20.41
C MET A 1 -3.33 16.27 -20.68
N THR A 2 -4.57 16.54 -20.28
CA THR A 2 -5.75 15.74 -20.67
C THR A 2 -6.81 16.75 -21.05
N THR A 3 -6.84 17.04 -22.35
CA THR A 3 -7.86 17.88 -22.97
C THR A 3 -9.18 17.14 -22.82
N ASP A 4 -10.10 17.70 -22.04
CA ASP A 4 -11.51 17.30 -21.97
C ASP A 4 -12.13 17.49 -23.36
N SER A 5 -11.86 16.54 -24.25
CA SER A 5 -12.56 16.45 -25.52
C SER A 5 -13.95 15.93 -25.18
N GLN A 6 -14.92 16.85 -25.02
CA GLN A 6 -16.36 16.54 -24.97
C GLN A 6 -16.89 15.89 -26.27
N THR A 7 -16.00 15.41 -27.13
CA THR A 7 -16.26 14.84 -28.44
C THR A 7 -16.20 13.33 -28.35
N CYS A 8 -17.27 12.67 -28.79
CA CYS A 8 -17.33 11.22 -28.89
C CYS A 8 -16.34 10.71 -29.95
N GLU A 9 -15.48 9.77 -29.57
CA GLU A 9 -14.47 9.19 -30.47
C GLU A 9 -15.06 8.28 -31.56
N LEU A 10 -16.26 7.72 -31.34
CA LEU A 10 -16.91 6.88 -32.34
C LEU A 10 -17.67 7.67 -33.41
N CYS A 11 -18.39 8.73 -33.05
CA CYS A 11 -19.26 9.46 -33.98
C CYS A 11 -18.85 10.91 -34.25
N GLY A 12 -17.81 11.42 -33.56
CA GLY A 12 -17.30 12.78 -33.71
C GLY A 12 -18.21 13.88 -33.14
N ALA A 13 -19.32 13.54 -32.49
CA ALA A 13 -20.25 14.52 -31.95
C ALA A 13 -19.82 15.03 -30.59
N LYS A 14 -20.00 16.33 -30.34
CA LYS A 14 -19.84 16.96 -29.03
C LYS A 14 -21.06 16.73 -28.14
N ALA A 15 -21.26 15.49 -27.74
CA ALA A 15 -22.50 15.01 -27.15
C ALA A 15 -22.25 14.03 -26.00
N LEU A 16 -21.08 14.11 -25.34
CA LEU A 16 -20.74 13.30 -24.19
C LEU A 16 -21.33 13.91 -22.90
N VAL A 17 -21.98 13.07 -22.10
CA VAL A 17 -22.53 13.43 -20.79
C VAL A 17 -21.95 12.49 -19.74
N LYS A 18 -21.47 13.06 -18.63
CA LYS A 18 -21.00 12.30 -17.47
C LYS A 18 -22.18 12.00 -16.55
N THR A 19 -22.39 10.73 -16.23
CA THR A 19 -23.38 10.27 -15.26
C THR A 19 -22.72 9.38 -14.22
N ILE A 20 -23.26 9.35 -13.00
CA ILE A 20 -22.83 8.38 -11.98
C ILE A 20 -23.71 7.15 -12.12
N GLN A 21 -23.09 5.99 -12.28
CA GLN A 21 -23.79 4.72 -12.37
C GLN A 21 -23.28 3.78 -11.29
N THR A 22 -24.20 3.01 -10.72
CA THR A 22 -23.86 1.94 -9.78
C THR A 22 -23.48 0.70 -10.59
N GLU A 23 -22.21 0.34 -10.55
CA GLU A 23 -21.69 -0.86 -11.18
C GLU A 23 -21.45 -1.97 -10.15
N GLN A 24 -21.69 -3.21 -10.60
CA GLN A 24 -21.37 -4.42 -9.86
C GLN A 24 -20.29 -5.19 -10.59
N PHE A 25 -19.27 -5.66 -9.86
CA PHE A 25 -18.16 -6.41 -10.45
C PHE A 25 -17.68 -7.51 -9.50
N PRO A 26 -17.25 -8.67 -10.03
CA PRO A 26 -16.73 -9.75 -9.21
C PRO A 26 -15.32 -9.43 -8.70
N TYR A 27 -15.03 -9.87 -7.49
CA TYR A 27 -13.70 -9.82 -6.88
C TYR A 27 -13.38 -11.18 -6.23
N GLY A 28 -12.16 -11.67 -6.45
CA GLY A 28 -11.71 -13.00 -5.99
C GLY A 28 -11.77 -14.07 -7.09
N SER A 29 -11.51 -15.31 -6.72
CA SER A 29 -11.54 -16.45 -7.65
C SER A 29 -12.14 -17.68 -6.99
N GLY A 30 -12.86 -18.49 -7.77
CA GLY A 30 -13.51 -19.71 -7.29
C GLY A 30 -14.71 -19.41 -6.39
N ASP A 31 -14.92 -20.27 -5.40
CA ASP A 31 -16.10 -20.23 -4.51
C ASP A 31 -16.10 -19.03 -3.54
N ASP A 32 -14.94 -18.39 -3.34
CA ASP A 32 -14.79 -17.21 -2.48
C ASP A 32 -15.03 -15.88 -3.23
N ALA A 33 -15.45 -15.93 -4.50
CA ALA A 33 -15.70 -14.73 -5.28
C ALA A 33 -16.92 -13.97 -4.74
N VAL A 34 -16.76 -12.66 -4.55
CA VAL A 34 -17.80 -11.75 -4.06
C VAL A 34 -18.16 -10.72 -5.11
N ILE A 35 -19.42 -10.28 -5.14
CA ILE A 35 -19.84 -9.16 -5.97
C ILE A 35 -19.68 -7.88 -5.17
N LEU A 36 -18.81 -6.99 -5.65
CA LEU A 36 -18.62 -5.66 -5.09
C LEU A 36 -19.44 -4.64 -5.87
N THR A 37 -19.73 -3.50 -5.24
CA THR A 37 -20.50 -2.41 -5.82
C THR A 37 -19.72 -1.11 -5.70
N ALA A 38 -19.66 -0.33 -6.79
CA ALA A 38 -19.07 1.00 -6.80
C ALA A 38 -19.95 1.96 -7.61
N ASN A 39 -20.02 3.21 -7.17
CA ASN A 39 -20.63 4.29 -7.95
C ASN A 39 -19.54 4.95 -8.78
N VAL A 40 -19.58 4.76 -10.09
CA VAL A 40 -18.52 5.21 -10.99
C VAL A 40 -19.02 6.21 -12.02
N PRO A 41 -18.16 7.15 -12.45
CA PRO A 41 -18.47 8.03 -13.55
C PRO A 41 -18.42 7.32 -14.89
N VAL A 42 -19.54 7.33 -15.60
CA VAL A 42 -19.69 6.83 -16.97
C VAL A 42 -19.95 7.99 -17.91
N TRP A 43 -19.16 8.07 -18.98
CA TRP A 43 -19.38 8.99 -20.08
C TRP A 43 -20.26 8.31 -21.11
N SER A 44 -21.37 8.92 -21.49
CA SER A 44 -22.29 8.38 -22.49
C SER A 44 -22.56 9.41 -23.58
N CYS A 45 -22.52 8.98 -24.85
CA CYS A 45 -22.85 9.82 -25.98
C CYS A 45 -24.36 9.79 -26.26
N ILE A 46 -25.04 10.92 -26.16
CA ILE A 46 -26.50 10.99 -26.43
C ILE A 46 -26.86 10.82 -27.92
N LYS A 47 -25.88 10.90 -28.83
CA LYS A 47 -26.10 10.76 -30.28
C LYS A 47 -26.01 9.32 -30.77
N CYS A 48 -24.97 8.58 -30.36
CA CYS A 48 -24.73 7.21 -30.83
C CYS A 48 -24.92 6.13 -29.75
N GLY A 49 -25.10 6.53 -28.48
CA GLY A 49 -25.32 5.59 -27.37
C GLY A 49 -24.04 5.01 -26.77
N GLU A 50 -22.86 5.31 -27.32
CA GLU A 50 -21.59 4.79 -26.82
C GLU A 50 -21.31 5.20 -25.38
N SER A 51 -20.77 4.30 -24.57
CA SER A 51 -20.41 4.58 -23.18
C SER A 51 -19.04 4.03 -22.78
N PHE A 52 -18.29 4.81 -22.02
CA PHE A 52 -16.98 4.41 -21.51
C PHE A 52 -16.71 5.00 -20.13
N THR A 53 -15.77 4.40 -19.41
CA THR A 53 -15.29 4.89 -18.12
C THR A 53 -13.87 5.41 -18.22
N GLY A 54 -13.54 6.41 -17.40
CA GLY A 54 -12.17 6.97 -17.30
C GLY A 54 -11.42 6.43 -16.06
N GLY A 55 -10.19 6.91 -15.85
CA GLY A 55 -9.35 6.48 -14.72
C GLY A 55 -9.99 6.68 -13.34
N GLU A 56 -10.82 7.71 -13.15
CA GLU A 56 -11.57 7.93 -11.90
C GLU A 56 -12.50 6.76 -11.55
N ALA A 57 -13.07 6.09 -12.56
CA ALA A 57 -13.90 4.90 -12.32
C ALA A 57 -13.05 3.73 -11.83
N GLU A 58 -11.85 3.53 -12.40
CA GLU A 58 -10.93 2.48 -11.95
C GLU A 58 -10.47 2.72 -10.50
N ASP A 59 -10.18 3.98 -10.14
CA ASP A 59 -9.83 4.36 -8.76
C ASP A 59 -10.97 4.00 -7.78
N LEU A 60 -12.23 4.27 -8.16
CA LEU A 60 -13.39 4.01 -7.31
C LEU A 60 -13.70 2.51 -7.18
N ARG A 61 -13.48 1.72 -8.24
CA ARG A 61 -13.57 0.25 -8.16
C ARG A 61 -12.46 -0.31 -7.26
N HIS A 62 -11.23 0.20 -7.39
CA HIS A 62 -10.13 -0.19 -6.52
C HIS A 62 -10.42 0.17 -5.05
N GLU A 63 -10.98 1.35 -4.77
CA GLU A 63 -11.36 1.77 -3.43
C GLU A 63 -12.43 0.84 -2.82
N ALA A 64 -13.40 0.39 -3.62
CA ALA A 64 -14.39 -0.61 -3.17
C ALA A 64 -13.74 -1.94 -2.79
N VAL A 65 -12.69 -2.38 -3.51
CA VAL A 65 -11.89 -3.56 -3.13
C VAL A 65 -11.14 -3.30 -1.82
N CYS A 66 -10.47 -2.16 -1.67
CA CYS A 66 -9.76 -1.81 -0.44
C CYS A 66 -10.71 -1.80 0.76
N LEU A 67 -11.90 -1.23 0.62
CA LEU A 67 -12.93 -1.21 1.65
C LEU A 67 -13.36 -2.63 2.03
N HIS A 68 -13.64 -3.48 1.04
CA HIS A 68 -14.00 -4.88 1.27
C HIS A 68 -12.90 -5.64 2.04
N LEU A 69 -11.63 -5.40 1.71
CA LEU A 69 -10.49 -6.05 2.39
C LEU A 69 -10.14 -5.42 3.75
N GLY A 70 -10.76 -4.29 4.13
CA GLY A 70 -10.37 -3.50 5.29
C GLY A 70 -8.94 -2.97 5.16
N ARG A 71 -8.58 -2.46 3.99
CA ARG A 71 -7.26 -1.95 3.63
C ARG A 71 -7.33 -0.47 3.27
N LEU A 72 -6.21 0.23 3.47
CA LEU A 72 -6.02 1.60 3.01
C LEU A 72 -6.11 1.66 1.49
N ALA A 73 -6.83 2.66 0.98
CA ALA A 73 -6.82 3.03 -0.43
C ALA A 73 -5.51 3.75 -0.80
N PRO A 74 -5.11 3.76 -2.09
CA PRO A 74 -3.88 4.41 -2.56
C PRO A 74 -3.74 5.87 -2.10
N LYS A 75 -4.83 6.63 -2.17
CA LYS A 75 -4.90 8.04 -1.71
C LYS A 75 -4.65 8.17 -0.20
N GLU A 76 -5.10 7.21 0.60
CA GLU A 76 -4.85 7.21 2.05
C GLU A 76 -3.40 6.89 2.38
N VAL A 77 -2.76 5.98 1.64
CA VAL A 77 -1.33 5.68 1.78
C VAL A 77 -0.50 6.92 1.44
N TRP A 78 -0.81 7.55 0.30
CA TRP A 78 -0.20 8.81 -0.12
C TRP A 78 -0.38 9.90 0.95
N ALA A 79 -1.60 10.06 1.49
CA ALA A 79 -1.91 11.09 2.48
C ALA A 79 -1.13 10.91 3.79
N ILE A 80 -0.87 9.67 4.22
CA ILE A 80 -0.02 9.42 5.39
C ILE A 80 1.39 9.93 5.14
N ARG A 81 1.99 9.62 3.99
CA ARG A 81 3.33 10.09 3.64
C ARG A 81 3.37 11.62 3.49
N ASP A 82 2.40 12.16 2.76
CA ASP A 82 2.29 13.59 2.45
C ASP A 82 2.08 14.44 3.71
N SER A 83 1.39 13.90 4.72
CA SER A 83 1.21 14.57 6.03
C SER A 83 2.53 14.89 6.75
N TYR A 84 3.61 14.19 6.39
CA TYR A 84 4.96 14.41 6.91
C TYR A 84 5.89 15.12 5.90
N GLY A 85 5.39 15.50 4.72
CA GLY A 85 6.15 16.20 3.69
C GLY A 85 7.29 15.38 3.07
N LEU A 86 7.19 14.04 3.12
CA LEU A 86 8.26 13.15 2.67
C LEU A 86 8.11 12.71 1.22
N THR A 87 9.24 12.53 0.52
CA THR A 87 9.26 11.81 -0.76
C THR A 87 9.02 10.30 -0.55
N GLN A 88 8.71 9.57 -1.62
CA GLN A 88 8.54 8.12 -1.55
C GLN A 88 9.82 7.41 -1.10
N GLU A 89 10.98 7.93 -1.51
CA GLU A 89 12.30 7.44 -1.12
C GLU A 89 12.57 7.66 0.37
N GLN A 90 12.31 8.87 0.89
CA GLN A 90 12.48 9.18 2.31
C GLN A 90 11.52 8.36 3.19
N PHE A 91 10.28 8.16 2.72
CA PHE A 91 9.31 7.34 3.42
C PHE A 91 9.73 5.86 3.45
N ALA A 92 10.32 5.37 2.36
CA ALA A 92 10.90 4.03 2.30
C ALA A 92 12.02 3.85 3.33
N GLU A 93 12.95 4.81 3.36
CA GLU A 93 14.07 4.83 4.31
C GLU A 93 13.58 4.86 5.76
N LEU A 94 12.61 5.72 6.07
CA LEU A 94 12.03 5.82 7.41
C LEU A 94 11.37 4.51 7.85
N THR A 95 10.50 3.95 7.01
CA THR A 95 9.62 2.83 7.38
C THR A 95 10.27 1.46 7.23
N GLY A 96 11.38 1.38 6.50
CA GLY A 96 12.02 0.13 6.11
C GLY A 96 11.28 -0.64 5.00
N PHE A 97 10.22 -0.08 4.43
CA PHE A 97 9.59 -0.67 3.25
C PHE A 97 10.42 -0.42 1.99
N GLY A 98 10.37 -1.34 1.03
CA GLY A 98 10.97 -1.10 -0.28
C GLY A 98 10.26 0.04 -1.02
N VAL A 99 11.01 0.97 -1.61
CA VAL A 99 10.44 2.10 -2.38
C VAL A 99 9.50 1.65 -3.50
N ALA A 100 9.81 0.52 -4.15
CA ALA A 100 8.96 -0.07 -5.18
C ALA A 100 7.60 -0.53 -4.64
N SER A 101 7.53 -0.94 -3.37
CA SER A 101 6.26 -1.30 -2.73
C SER A 101 5.41 -0.05 -2.47
N ILE A 102 6.01 1.01 -1.92
CA ILE A 102 5.32 2.30 -1.71
C ILE A 102 4.76 2.84 -3.03
N LYS A 103 5.58 2.84 -4.09
CA LYS A 103 5.14 3.26 -5.45
C LYS A 103 3.93 2.46 -5.93
N ARG A 104 3.94 1.14 -5.77
CA ARG A 104 2.81 0.27 -6.18
C ARG A 104 1.55 0.53 -5.36
N TRP A 105 1.68 0.77 -4.06
CA TRP A 105 0.54 1.04 -3.18
C TRP A 105 -0.10 2.39 -3.49
N GLU A 106 0.70 3.44 -3.67
CA GLU A 106 0.19 4.79 -3.98
C GLU A 106 -0.39 4.93 -5.39
N SER A 107 -0.02 4.04 -6.31
CA SER A 107 -0.48 4.05 -7.71
C SER A 107 -1.55 2.99 -8.02
N ALA A 108 -2.16 2.38 -7.01
CA ALA A 108 -3.20 1.35 -7.14
C ALA A 108 -2.78 0.04 -7.86
N HIS A 109 -1.48 -0.15 -8.14
CA HIS A 109 -0.98 -1.36 -8.81
C HIS A 109 -0.98 -2.58 -7.88
N GLN A 110 -0.91 -2.37 -6.57
CA GLN A 110 -0.97 -3.44 -5.58
C GLN A 110 -1.55 -2.94 -4.27
N ILE A 111 -2.39 -3.77 -3.63
CA ILE A 111 -2.85 -3.54 -2.27
C ILE A 111 -1.84 -4.13 -1.29
N GLN A 112 -1.48 -3.38 -0.26
CA GLN A 112 -0.59 -3.80 0.81
C GLN A 112 -1.15 -5.00 1.60
N ASN A 113 -0.25 -5.79 2.16
CA ASN A 113 -0.64 -6.86 3.08
C ASN A 113 -1.12 -6.29 4.43
N LEU A 114 -1.68 -7.16 5.29
CA LEU A 114 -2.26 -6.75 6.57
C LEU A 114 -1.24 -6.11 7.54
N SER A 115 0.00 -6.58 7.55
CA SER A 115 1.02 -6.04 8.46
C SER A 115 1.46 -4.63 8.03
N ALA A 116 1.71 -4.43 6.73
CA ALA A 116 2.01 -3.13 6.17
C ALA A 116 0.85 -2.14 6.36
N ASP A 117 -0.40 -2.59 6.17
CA ASP A 117 -1.59 -1.76 6.42
C ASP A 117 -1.65 -1.25 7.87
N ARG A 118 -1.48 -2.14 8.85
CA ARG A 118 -1.47 -1.79 10.27
C ARG A 118 -0.34 -0.81 10.60
N TYR A 119 0.85 -1.06 10.07
CA TYR A 119 2.00 -0.19 10.25
C TYR A 119 1.73 1.22 9.71
N LEU A 120 1.22 1.34 8.48
CA LEU A 120 0.85 2.62 7.87
C LEU A 120 -0.23 3.35 8.69
N ARG A 121 -1.23 2.63 9.22
CA ARG A 121 -2.24 3.23 10.11
C ARG A 121 -1.63 3.76 11.40
N LEU A 122 -0.68 3.04 12.00
CA LEU A 122 0.04 3.51 13.19
C LEU A 122 0.82 4.79 12.92
N LEU A 123 1.34 4.96 11.70
CA LEU A 123 2.02 6.18 11.28
C LEU A 123 1.09 7.39 11.16
N ARG A 124 -0.24 7.26 11.20
CA ARG A 124 -1.13 8.43 11.30
C ARG A 124 -0.94 9.20 12.61
N MET A 125 -0.36 8.56 13.63
CA MET A 125 -0.07 9.19 14.91
C MET A 125 1.35 9.78 14.87
N PRO A 126 1.52 11.12 15.00
CA PRO A 126 2.84 11.75 14.94
C PRO A 126 3.85 11.23 15.98
N GLN A 127 3.35 10.73 17.11
CA GLN A 127 4.18 10.12 18.16
C GLN A 127 4.88 8.84 17.65
N ASN A 128 4.18 8.00 16.88
CA ASN A 128 4.74 6.78 16.32
C ASN A 128 5.76 7.10 15.21
N PHE A 129 5.46 8.10 14.39
CA PHE A 129 6.39 8.60 13.38
C PHE A 129 7.71 9.03 14.03
N ARG A 130 7.64 9.87 15.08
CA ARG A 130 8.81 10.30 15.84
C ARG A 130 9.55 9.14 16.49
N PHE A 131 8.83 8.14 16.99
CA PHE A 131 9.45 6.96 17.58
C PHE A 131 10.27 6.17 16.55
N ILE A 132 9.78 6.04 15.32
CA ILE A 132 10.53 5.37 14.24
C ILE A 132 11.75 6.18 13.82
N GLN A 133 11.67 7.51 13.78
CA GLN A 133 12.87 8.34 13.55
C GLN A 133 13.94 8.07 14.61
N LEU A 134 13.56 8.05 15.89
CA LEU A 134 14.47 7.72 16.99
C LEU A 134 15.06 6.31 16.90
N LEU A 135 14.30 5.33 16.37
CA LEU A 135 14.82 3.99 16.11
C LEU A 135 15.92 4.01 15.04
N ASN A 136 15.72 4.78 13.97
CA ASN A 136 16.67 4.88 12.86
C ASN A 136 17.93 5.68 13.23
N ASP A 137 17.78 6.71 14.07
CA ASP A 137 18.90 7.52 14.59
C ASP A 137 19.78 6.75 15.60
N GLY A 138 19.42 5.50 15.90
CA GLY A 138 20.06 4.67 16.89
C GLY A 138 19.56 5.03 18.28
N MET A 139 18.45 4.40 18.71
CA MET A 139 18.06 4.44 20.12
C MET A 139 19.26 4.05 20.98
N PRO A 140 19.49 4.73 22.12
CA PRO A 140 20.54 4.29 23.04
C PRO A 140 20.32 2.81 23.31
N PRO A 141 21.35 1.96 23.12
CA PRO A 141 21.18 0.52 23.27
C PRO A 141 20.58 0.26 24.64
N LEU A 142 19.46 -0.46 24.67
CA LEU A 142 18.99 -1.02 25.93
C LEU A 142 20.13 -1.90 26.44
N GLU A 143 20.79 -1.50 27.51
CA GLU A 143 21.86 -2.29 28.11
C GLU A 143 21.26 -3.66 28.50
N PRO A 144 21.58 -4.73 27.76
CA PRO A 144 20.95 -6.01 28.00
C PRO A 144 21.54 -6.58 29.28
N SER A 145 20.79 -6.52 30.37
CA SER A 145 21.14 -7.21 31.60
C SER A 145 20.58 -8.63 31.55
N PHE A 146 21.46 -9.62 31.42
CA PHE A 146 21.08 -11.00 31.68
C PHE A 146 20.68 -11.10 33.16
N ARG A 147 19.41 -11.42 33.43
CA ARG A 147 18.93 -11.66 34.80
C ARG A 147 19.45 -12.96 35.40
N THR A 148 20.04 -13.80 34.56
CA THR A 148 20.63 -15.10 34.93
C THR A 148 22.13 -15.04 34.74
N PRO A 149 22.95 -15.50 35.70
CA PRO A 149 24.38 -15.60 35.50
C PRO A 149 24.67 -16.55 34.34
N LEU A 150 25.38 -16.07 33.32
CA LEU A 150 25.86 -16.92 32.23
C LEU A 150 27.09 -17.69 32.72
N SER A 151 27.13 -18.99 32.45
CA SER A 151 28.34 -19.78 32.69
C SER A 151 29.46 -19.34 31.75
N GLU A 152 30.72 -19.53 32.14
CA GLU A 152 31.89 -19.27 31.28
C GLU A 152 31.77 -19.99 29.92
N ARG A 153 31.22 -21.21 29.94
CA ARG A 153 30.93 -21.98 28.73
C ARG A 153 29.92 -21.27 27.83
N ALA A 154 28.79 -20.79 28.37
CA ALA A 154 27.78 -20.08 27.59
C ALA A 154 28.34 -18.78 26.98
N ILE A 155 29.20 -18.07 27.72
CA ILE A 155 29.90 -16.87 27.23
C ILE A 155 30.87 -17.23 26.10
N SER A 156 31.61 -18.32 26.23
CA SER A 156 32.52 -18.83 25.20
C SER A 156 31.77 -19.25 23.93
N ASP A 157 30.69 -20.02 24.08
CA ASP A 157 29.88 -20.51 22.97
C ASP A 157 29.20 -19.36 22.21
N ALA A 158 28.76 -18.30 22.91
CA ALA A 158 28.18 -17.11 22.29
C ALA A 158 29.15 -16.37 21.36
N LYS A 159 30.45 -16.35 21.68
CA LYS A 159 31.49 -15.74 20.83
C LYS A 159 31.71 -16.50 19.53
N ILE A 160 31.36 -17.80 19.50
CA ILE A 160 31.53 -18.69 18.35
C ILE A 160 30.20 -18.84 17.58
N PHE A 161 29.09 -18.29 18.12
CA PHE A 161 27.78 -18.44 17.53
C PHE A 161 27.74 -17.91 16.09
N ARG A 162 27.30 -18.78 15.18
CA ARG A 162 26.99 -18.43 13.80
C ARG A 162 25.55 -18.84 13.53
N LEU A 163 24.78 -17.97 12.88
CA LEU A 163 23.37 -18.24 12.52
C LEU A 163 23.20 -19.52 11.70
N ARG A 164 24.23 -19.90 10.93
CA ARG A 164 24.34 -21.21 10.30
C ARG A 164 25.67 -21.85 10.71
N ARG A 165 25.62 -23.10 11.18
CA ARG A 165 26.80 -23.94 11.38
C ARG A 165 27.32 -24.36 10.00
N ASN A 166 28.60 -24.17 9.71
CA ASN A 166 29.22 -24.76 8.52
C ASN A 166 29.21 -26.28 8.71
N LEU A 167 28.46 -27.00 7.86
CA LEU A 167 28.36 -28.47 7.89
C LEU A 167 29.63 -29.17 7.37
N GLU A 168 30.57 -28.42 6.78
CA GLU A 168 31.82 -28.94 6.22
C GLU A 168 32.86 -29.33 7.29
N ALA A 169 32.60 -29.07 8.57
CA ALA A 169 33.49 -29.43 9.68
C ALA A 169 33.14 -30.78 10.34
N VAL A 170 32.25 -31.57 9.73
CA VAL A 170 31.90 -32.93 10.17
C VAL A 170 32.22 -33.91 9.04
N ALA A 171 33.51 -34.09 8.77
CA ALA A 171 34.07 -35.18 7.97
C ALA A 171 35.29 -35.75 8.72
#